data_AF-A0A016QU81-F1
#
_entry.id   AF-A0A016QU81-F1
#
_cell.length_a   1.000
_cell.length_b   1.000
_cell.length_c   1.000
_cell.angle_alpha   90.00
_cell.angle_beta   90.00
_cell.angle_gamma   90.00
#
_symmetry.space_group_name_H-M   'P 1'
#
loop_
_entity.id
_entity.type
_entity.pdbx_description
1 polymer ?
#
loop_
_entity_poly.entity_id
_entity_poly.type
_entity_poly.pdbx_seq_one_letter_code
_entity_poly.pdbx_strand_id
1 'polypeptide(L)' 'MEEASYPVSGRGYAHVCPSCGQALDLYDLRDGDQAYWCAPCGRGHRAGDPPVGALRPLPQAG' A
#
# COMPACT_ATOMS: atom_id res chain seq x y z
N MET A 1 20.91 15.33 19.42
CA MET A 1 19.84 14.35 19.73
C MET A 1 19.09 14.20 18.43
N GLU A 2 19.29 13.05 17.76
CA GLU A 2 18.63 12.71 16.50
C GLU A 2 17.12 12.91 16.64
N GLU A 3 16.58 13.97 16.04
CA GLU A 3 15.20 14.00 15.59
C GLU A 3 15.08 12.93 14.52
N ALA A 4 14.49 11.80 14.93
CA ALA A 4 14.17 10.69 14.07
C ALA A 4 13.37 11.22 12.87
N SER A 5 14.08 11.44 11.77
CA SER A 5 13.53 11.66 10.45
C SER A 5 12.52 10.55 10.20
N TYR A 6 11.23 10.90 10.30
CA TYR A 6 10.13 9.98 10.05
C TYR A 6 10.40 9.30 8.71
N PRO A 7 10.44 7.96 8.62
CA PRO A 7 10.74 7.30 7.36
C PRO A 7 9.64 7.62 6.36
N VAL A 8 9.95 8.54 5.45
CA VAL A 8 9.53 8.66 4.06
C VAL A 8 8.29 7.82 3.74
N SER A 9 7.09 8.41 3.89
CA SER A 9 5.90 7.94 3.18
C SER A 9 6.13 8.16 1.69
N GLY A 10 6.84 7.24 1.04
CA GLY A 10 7.28 7.40 -0.34
C GLY A 10 8.20 6.28 -0.82
N ARG A 11 7.93 5.02 -0.46
CA ARG A 11 8.79 3.87 -0.79
C ARG A 11 8.93 3.59 -2.30
N GLY A 12 8.37 4.42 -3.18
CA GLY A 12 8.42 4.17 -4.62
C GLY A 12 7.66 2.92 -5.02
N TYR A 13 6.63 2.52 -4.26
CA TYR A 13 5.74 1.42 -4.62
C TYR A 13 4.29 1.91 -4.65
N ALA A 14 3.55 1.53 -5.69
CA ALA A 14 2.12 1.66 -5.80
C ALA A 14 1.44 0.40 -5.26
N HIS A 15 0.40 0.58 -4.47
CA HIS A 15 -0.44 -0.51 -4.00
C HIS A 15 -1.46 -0.88 -5.08
N VAL A 16 -1.36 -2.11 -5.56
CA VAL A 16 -2.23 -2.66 -6.61
C VAL A 16 -2.82 -3.99 -6.19
N CYS A 17 -3.93 -4.36 -6.81
CA CYS A 17 -4.50 -5.68 -6.63
C CYS A 17 -3.58 -6.73 -7.27
N PRO A 18 -3.12 -7.77 -6.54
CA PRO A 18 -2.34 -8.85 -7.15
C PRO A 18 -3.16 -9.70 -8.14
N SER A 19 -4.49 -9.63 -8.11
CA SER A 19 -5.36 -10.38 -9.03
C SER A 19 -5.64 -9.65 -10.34
N CYS A 20 -5.95 -8.34 -10.30
CA CYS A 20 -6.33 -7.58 -11.50
C CYS A 20 -5.35 -6.45 -11.87
N GLY A 21 -4.37 -6.14 -11.02
CA GLY A 21 -3.39 -5.09 -11.25
C GLY A 21 -3.91 -3.66 -11.12
N GLN A 22 -5.19 -3.48 -10.76
CA GLN A 22 -5.79 -2.16 -10.53
C GLN A 22 -5.24 -1.50 -9.27
N ALA A 23 -5.19 -0.17 -9.26
CA ALA A 23 -4.90 0.59 -8.06
C ALA A 23 -5.94 0.28 -6.97
N LEU A 24 -5.48 0.13 -5.74
CA LEU A 24 -6.34 -0.15 -4.61
C LEU A 24 -6.70 1.14 -3.89
N ASP A 25 -7.93 1.23 -3.44
CA ASP A 25 -8.39 2.31 -2.58
C ASP A 25 -7.87 2.08 -1.17
N LEU A 26 -7.34 3.14 -0.57
CA LEU A 26 -6.84 3.14 0.79
C LEU A 26 -7.98 3.43 1.76
N TYR A 27 -8.18 2.53 2.73
CA TYR A 27 -9.14 2.66 3.80
C TYR A 27 -8.41 2.70 5.13
N ASP A 28 -8.75 3.69 5.95
CA ASP A 28 -8.29 3.76 7.32
C ASP A 28 -9.16 2.86 8.20
N LEU A 29 -8.52 2.03 9.01
CA LEU A 29 -9.17 1.11 9.92
C LEU A 29 -9.15 1.69 11.32
N ARG A 30 -10.22 1.45 12.07
CA ARG A 30 -10.42 2.01 13.42
C ARG A 30 -9.33 1.67 14.44
N ASP A 31 -8.48 0.70 14.13
CA ASP A 31 -7.33 0.28 14.94
C ASP A 31 -6.08 1.17 14.71
N GLY A 32 -6.18 2.17 13.83
CA GLY A 32 -5.04 3.01 13.39
C GLY A 32 -4.19 2.36 12.30
N ASP A 33 -4.64 1.23 11.77
CA ASP A 33 -4.03 0.53 10.66
C ASP A 33 -4.71 0.92 9.33
N GLN A 34 -4.04 0.69 8.21
CA GLN A 34 -4.57 0.99 6.88
C GLN A 34 -4.81 -0.31 6.11
N ALA A 35 -5.86 -0.37 5.29
CA ALA A 35 -6.09 -1.47 4.37
C ALA A 35 -6.35 -0.96 2.95
N TYR A 36 -5.83 -1.71 1.99
CA TYR A 36 -6.06 -1.48 0.58
C TYR A 36 -7.17 -2.41 0.11
N TRP A 37 -8.20 -1.85 -0.53
CA TRP A 37 -9.36 -2.60 -1.00
C TRP A 37 -9.54 -2.49 -2.52
N CYS A 38 -9.90 -3.62 -3.12
CA CYS A 38 -10.20 -3.75 -4.54
C CYS A 38 -11.70 -3.96 -4.71
N ALA A 39 -12.42 -2.94 -5.20
CA ALA A 39 -13.83 -3.08 -5.55
C ALA A 39 -14.09 -4.17 -6.63
N PRO A 40 -13.36 -4.25 -7.76
CA PRO A 40 -13.68 -5.22 -8.81
C PRO A 40 -13.40 -6.67 -8.42
N CYS A 41 -12.41 -6.92 -7.55
CA CYS A 41 -12.13 -8.27 -7.07
C CYS A 41 -12.86 -8.62 -5.76
N GLY A 42 -13.43 -7.63 -5.06
CA GLY A 42 -14.02 -7.81 -3.73
C GLY A 42 -13.00 -8.30 -2.69
N ARG A 43 -11.75 -7.85 -2.79
CA ARG A 43 -10.63 -8.30 -1.95
C ARG A 43 -9.84 -7.13 -1.44
N GLY A 44 -9.37 -7.19 -0.20
CA GLY A 44 -8.43 -6.23 0.34
C GLY A 44 -7.35 -6.89 1.17
N HIS A 45 -6.30 -6.13 1.45
CA HIS A 45 -5.20 -6.54 2.31
C HIS A 45 -4.75 -5.39 3.20
N ARG A 46 -4.06 -5.73 4.28
CA ARG A 46 -3.54 -4.77 5.26
C ARG A 46 -2.31 -4.08 4.68
N ALA A 47 -2.16 -2.79 4.92
CA ALA A 47 -0.98 -2.03 4.51
C ALA A 47 0.28 -2.54 5.22
N GLY A 48 0.14 -3.00 6.46
CA GLY A 48 1.21 -3.63 7.23
C GLY A 48 1.60 -5.04 6.77
N ASP A 49 0.72 -5.74 6.04
CA ASP A 49 0.96 -7.10 5.54
C ASP A 49 0.48 -7.25 4.08
N PRO A 50 1.19 -6.62 3.12
CA PRO A 50 0.81 -6.70 1.71
C PRO A 50 1.22 -8.05 1.11
N PRO A 51 0.32 -8.72 0.36
CA PRO A 51 0.66 -9.98 -0.29
C PRO A 51 1.65 -9.77 -1.45
N VAL A 52 2.35 -10.85 -1.82
CA VAL A 52 3.30 -10.84 -2.96
C VAL A 52 2.58 -10.36 -4.23
N GLY A 53 3.13 -9.31 -4.86
CA GLY A 53 2.55 -8.69 -6.06
C GLY A 53 1.57 -7.54 -5.79
N ALA A 54 1.25 -7.25 -4.53
CA ALA A 54 0.46 -6.07 -4.17
C ALA A 54 1.25 -4.75 -4.22
N LEU A 55 2.57 -4.82 -4.11
CA LEU A 55 3.47 -3.67 -4.20
C LEU A 55 4.10 -3.66 -5.60
N ARG A 56 3.75 -2.68 -6.43
CA ARG A 56 4.40 -2.45 -7.73
C ARG A 56 5.38 -1.30 -7.62
N PRO A 57 6.66 -1.48 -8.02
CA PRO A 57 7.60 -0.36 -8.05
C PRO A 57 7.09 0.71 -9.02
N LEU A 58 7.06 1.96 -8.57
CA LEU A 58 6.79 3.14 -9.37
C LEU A 58 8.05 3.47 -10.18
N PRO A 59 7.91 3.80 -11.47
CA PRO A 59 9.05 4.07 -12.36
C PRO A 59 9.83 5.35 -12.00
N GLN A 60 9.46 6.09 -10.96
CA GLN A 60 10.03 7.38 -10.57
C GLN A 60 10.92 7.31 -9.32
N ALA A 61 11.25 6.11 -8.82
CA ALA A 61 12.30 5.95 -7.82
C ALA A 61 13.66 5.94 -8.54
N GLY A 62 14.07 7.11 -9.03
CA GLY A 62 15.37 7.37 -9.66
C GLY A 62 16.00 8.61 -9.05
#